data_AF-A0A7S4B2F5-F1
#
_entry.id   AF-A0A7S4B2F5-F1
#
_cell.length_a   1.000
_cell.length_b   1.000
_cell.length_c   1.000
_cell.angle_alpha   90.00
_cell.angle_beta   90.00
_cell.angle_gamma   90.00
#
_symmetry.space_group_name_H-M   'P 1'
#
loop_
_entity.id
_entity.type
_entity.pdbx_description
1 polymer ?
#
loop_
_entity_poly.entity_id
_entity_poly.type
_entity_poly.pdbx_seq_one_letter_code
_entity_poly.pdbx_strand_id
1 'polypeptide(L)'
;MPLFCACVQFTQEGLIIVVERMCLLDVLSESADAKVRLRTINVNDDDVQQRVAVAMDEYASATAEGIFTKPFILANAKTMPPASWWANYGKHVPAIATIVQRVLSQPVWASAAERNWSIYGQIKFDDRNRLGHEVTDKLVYCHETIHLREKLQKAGYIN
;
A
#
# COMPACT_ATOMS: atom_id res chain seq x y z
N MET A 1 21.69 -8.21 18.37
CA MET A 1 21.43 -8.00 16.92
C MET A 1 20.74 -9.24 16.40
N PRO A 2 19.65 -9.15 15.62
CA PRO A 2 19.40 -8.17 14.54
C PRO A 2 18.13 -7.31 14.80
N LEU A 3 18.17 -5.99 14.62
CA LEU A 3 17.94 -5.28 13.35
C LEU A 3 16.57 -5.54 12.68
N PHE A 4 15.52 -5.75 13.46
CA PHE A 4 14.20 -5.24 13.10
C PHE A 4 14.01 -3.88 13.77
N CYS A 5 14.05 -2.83 12.95
CA CYS A 5 13.87 -1.45 13.38
C CYS A 5 12.46 -1.26 13.97
N ALA A 6 12.44 -0.76 15.20
CA ALA A 6 11.29 -0.52 16.06
C ALA A 6 10.29 0.53 15.52
N CYS A 7 9.48 0.22 14.49
CA CYS A 7 8.42 1.17 14.08
C CYS A 7 7.03 0.63 13.78
N VAL A 8 6.77 -0.68 13.71
CA VAL A 8 5.38 -1.18 13.76
C VAL A 8 5.38 -2.53 14.47
N GLN A 9 5.15 -2.53 15.79
CA GLN A 9 4.48 -3.69 16.38
C GLN A 9 3.10 -3.72 15.72
N PHE A 10 2.80 -4.76 14.95
CA PHE A 10 1.49 -4.93 14.33
C PHE A 10 0.48 -5.25 15.44
N THR A 11 -0.05 -4.22 16.09
CA THR A 11 -1.18 -4.32 17.02
C THR A 11 -2.45 -4.52 16.21
N GLN A 12 -3.49 -5.14 16.80
CA GLN A 12 -4.80 -5.22 16.14
C GLN A 12 -5.32 -3.84 15.71
N GLU A 13 -5.02 -2.80 16.47
CA GLU A 13 -5.32 -1.41 16.15
C GLU A 13 -4.61 -0.92 14.87
N GLY A 14 -3.33 -1.29 14.69
CA GLY A 14 -2.59 -0.96 13.47
C GLY A 14 -3.18 -1.63 12.22
N LEU A 15 -3.65 -2.87 12.34
CA LEU A 15 -4.37 -3.56 11.26
C LEU A 15 -5.65 -2.82 10.89
N ILE A 16 -6.47 -2.45 11.88
CA ILE A 16 -7.73 -1.71 11.67
C ILE A 16 -7.47 -0.44 10.86
N ILE A 17 -6.49 0.37 11.27
CA ILE A 17 -6.16 1.64 10.60
C ILE A 17 -5.80 1.42 9.13
N VAL A 18 -4.99 0.39 8.84
CA VAL A 18 -4.58 0.08 7.46
C VAL A 18 -5.78 -0.36 6.63
N VAL A 19 -6.61 -1.26 7.17
CA VAL A 19 -7.82 -1.77 6.49
C VAL A 19 -8.80 -0.63 6.21
N GLU A 20 -9.13 0.18 7.21
CA GLU A 20 -9.99 1.36 7.07
C GLU A 20 -9.48 2.30 5.99
N ARG A 21 -8.18 2.61 6.01
CA ARG A 21 -7.58 3.50 5.02
C ARG A 21 -7.66 2.93 3.60
N MET A 22 -7.45 1.62 3.43
CA MET A 22 -7.57 1.00 2.10
C MET A 22 -9.02 0.95 1.63
N CYS A 23 -9.96 0.62 2.52
CA CYS A 23 -11.40 0.60 2.19
C CYS A 23 -11.91 2.00 1.81
N LEU A 24 -11.45 3.05 2.51
CA LEU A 24 -11.73 4.44 2.13
C LEU A 24 -11.26 4.75 0.70
N LEU A 25 -10.04 4.36 0.36
CA LEU A 25 -9.48 4.58 -0.98
C LEU A 25 -10.28 3.82 -2.05
N ASP A 26 -10.81 2.64 -1.74
CA ASP A 26 -11.60 1.86 -2.70
C ASP A 26 -12.96 2.50 -2.96
N VAL A 27 -13.66 2.91 -1.90
CA VAL A 27 -14.93 3.64 -2.01
C VAL A 27 -14.74 4.95 -2.78
N LEU A 28 -13.62 5.65 -2.57
CA LEU A 28 -13.27 6.85 -3.34
C LEU A 28 -13.00 6.56 -4.81
N SER A 29 -12.33 5.45 -5.11
CA SER A 29 -11.98 5.09 -6.49
C SER A 29 -13.19 4.68 -7.32
N GLU A 30 -14.22 4.14 -6.68
CA GLU A 30 -15.48 3.74 -7.31
C GLU A 30 -16.47 4.91 -7.45
N SER A 31 -16.20 6.02 -6.78
CA SER A 31 -17.04 7.21 -6.88
C SER A 31 -16.83 7.94 -8.21
N ALA A 32 -17.93 8.26 -8.90
CA ALA A 32 -17.90 9.03 -10.15
C ALA A 32 -17.22 10.40 -9.99
N ASP A 33 -17.41 11.06 -8.84
CA ASP A 33 -16.85 12.38 -8.53
C ASP A 33 -15.92 12.34 -7.32
N ALA A 34 -14.76 11.69 -7.48
CA ALA A 34 -13.77 11.48 -6.41
C ALA A 34 -13.42 12.77 -5.64
N LYS A 35 -13.32 13.93 -6.31
CA LYS A 35 -13.01 15.23 -5.67
C LYS A 35 -14.11 15.71 -4.70
N VAL A 36 -15.37 15.43 -5.01
CA VAL A 36 -16.50 15.77 -4.15
C VAL A 36 -16.58 14.75 -3.01
N ARG A 37 -16.50 13.46 -3.34
CA ARG A 37 -16.55 12.37 -2.35
C ARG A 37 -15.44 12.48 -1.32
N LEU A 38 -14.23 12.90 -1.72
CA LEU A 38 -13.10 13.18 -0.83
C LEU A 38 -13.41 14.18 0.29
N ARG A 39 -14.33 15.12 0.08
CA ARG A 39 -14.67 16.15 1.08
C ARG A 39 -15.69 15.66 2.09
N THR A 40 -16.44 14.62 1.74
CA THR A 40 -17.59 14.14 2.52
C THR A 40 -17.34 12.79 3.16
N ILE A 41 -16.47 11.97 2.57
CA ILE A 41 -16.25 10.59 3.02
C ILE A 41 -15.61 10.57 4.41
N ASN A 42 -16.05 9.63 5.23
CA ASN A 42 -15.50 9.37 6.54
C ASN A 42 -15.28 7.87 6.75
N VAL A 43 -14.44 7.50 7.70
CA VAL A 43 -14.27 6.11 8.18
C VAL A 43 -15.63 5.52 8.56
N ASN A 44 -16.54 6.33 9.11
CA ASN A 44 -17.88 5.92 9.53
C ASN A 44 -18.92 5.82 8.39
N ASP A 45 -18.57 6.04 7.11
CA ASP A 45 -19.50 5.79 6.00
C ASP A 45 -19.91 4.31 5.99
N ASP A 46 -21.19 4.05 5.75
CA ASP A 46 -21.74 2.68 5.73
C ASP A 46 -21.00 1.77 4.75
N ASP A 47 -20.69 2.26 3.55
CA ASP A 47 -19.94 1.52 2.52
C ASP A 47 -18.53 1.13 2.99
N VAL A 48 -17.88 2.03 3.75
CA VAL A 48 -16.52 1.83 4.27
C VAL A 48 -16.57 0.81 5.39
N GLN A 49 -17.49 1.00 6.35
CA GLN A 49 -17.67 0.10 7.49
C GLN A 49 -18.05 -1.31 7.04
N GLN A 50 -18.88 -1.46 6.02
CA GLN A 50 -19.22 -2.78 5.48
C GLN A 50 -17.99 -3.49 4.91
N ARG A 51 -17.13 -2.79 4.16
CA ARG A 51 -15.89 -3.38 3.62
C ARG A 51 -14.89 -3.73 4.72
N VAL A 52 -14.75 -2.86 5.72
CA VAL A 52 -13.90 -3.09 6.88
C VAL A 52 -14.38 -4.32 7.63
N ALA A 53 -15.68 -4.44 7.89
CA ALA A 53 -16.26 -5.60 8.58
C ALA A 53 -15.97 -6.91 7.83
N VAL A 54 -16.15 -6.94 6.51
CA VAL A 54 -15.83 -8.12 5.68
C VAL A 54 -14.35 -8.49 5.77
N ALA A 55 -13.45 -7.51 5.61
CA ALA A 55 -12.01 -7.76 5.68
C ALA A 55 -11.59 -8.29 7.07
N MET A 56 -12.18 -7.75 8.14
CA MET A 56 -11.85 -8.15 9.50
C MET A 56 -12.43 -9.51 9.88
N ASP A 57 -13.61 -9.86 9.40
CA ASP A 57 -14.17 -11.20 9.55
C ASP A 57 -13.35 -12.25 8.79
N GLU A 58 -12.94 -11.95 7.56
CA GLU A 58 -12.00 -12.79 6.80
C GLU A 58 -10.67 -12.97 7.54
N TYR A 59 -10.12 -11.91 8.11
CA TYR A 59 -8.88 -11.99 8.89
C TYR A 59 -9.04 -12.86 10.16
N ALA A 60 -10.14 -12.67 10.90
CA ALA A 60 -10.43 -13.40 12.13
C ALA A 60 -10.62 -14.90 11.86
N SER A 61 -11.45 -15.25 10.88
CA SER A 61 -11.68 -16.63 10.46
C SER A 61 -10.39 -17.31 9.98
N ALA A 62 -9.55 -16.57 9.23
CA ALA A 62 -8.30 -17.10 8.72
C ALA A 62 -7.23 -17.36 9.81
N THR A 63 -7.31 -16.61 10.91
CA THR A 63 -6.36 -16.70 12.04
C THR A 63 -6.79 -17.73 13.08
N ALA A 64 -8.10 -17.91 13.32
CA ALA A 64 -8.61 -18.83 14.34
C ALA A 64 -8.53 -20.31 13.93
N GLU A 65 -9.05 -20.66 12.75
CA GLU A 65 -9.10 -22.05 12.24
C GLU A 65 -8.75 -22.15 10.76
N GLY A 66 -8.32 -21.03 10.17
CA GLY A 66 -8.09 -20.94 8.73
C GLY A 66 -6.77 -21.53 8.26
N ILE A 67 -6.56 -21.40 6.95
CA ILE A 67 -5.40 -21.96 6.25
C ILE A 67 -4.05 -21.50 6.83
N PHE A 68 -3.99 -20.32 7.44
CA PHE A 68 -2.75 -19.74 7.99
C PHE A 68 -2.30 -20.38 9.30
N THR A 69 -3.13 -21.18 9.95
CA THR A 69 -2.74 -21.95 11.15
C THR A 69 -1.88 -23.18 10.82
N LYS A 70 -1.84 -23.61 9.55
CA LYS A 70 -1.13 -24.83 9.14
C LYS A 70 0.38 -24.65 9.28
N PRO A 71 1.11 -25.60 9.89
CA PRO A 71 2.52 -25.44 10.22
C PRO A 71 3.42 -25.26 8.99
N PHE A 72 3.10 -25.91 7.86
CA PHE A 72 3.88 -25.72 6.62
C PHE A 72 3.70 -24.32 6.01
N ILE A 73 2.55 -23.69 6.22
CA ILE A 73 2.27 -22.34 5.71
C ILE A 73 3.00 -21.30 6.56
N LEU A 74 3.03 -21.50 7.87
CA LEU A 74 3.83 -20.69 8.80
C LEU A 74 5.33 -20.86 8.55
N ALA A 75 5.80 -22.07 8.21
CA ALA A 75 7.19 -22.29 7.82
C ALA A 75 7.52 -21.54 6.53
N ASN A 76 6.64 -21.60 5.53
CA ASN A 76 6.82 -20.89 4.26
C ASN A 76 6.75 -19.36 4.43
N ALA A 77 5.98 -18.86 5.40
CA ALA A 77 5.92 -17.42 5.69
C ALA A 77 7.28 -16.85 6.12
N LYS A 78 8.15 -17.68 6.71
CA LYS A 78 9.49 -17.28 7.16
C LYS A 78 10.54 -17.35 6.06
N THR A 79 10.34 -18.20 5.06
CA THR A 79 11.35 -18.49 4.02
C THR A 79 11.04 -17.79 2.70
N MET A 80 9.77 -17.52 2.42
CA MET A 80 9.34 -16.94 1.15
C MET A 80 9.26 -15.41 1.20
N PRO A 81 9.49 -14.72 0.06
CA PRO A 81 9.16 -13.31 -0.06
C PRO A 81 7.67 -13.05 0.24
N PRO A 82 7.32 -11.98 0.99
CA PRO A 82 5.93 -11.71 1.39
C PRO A 82 4.95 -11.67 0.22
N ALA A 83 5.33 -11.01 -0.89
CA ALA A 83 4.48 -10.93 -2.08
C ALA A 83 4.17 -12.31 -2.68
N SER A 84 5.18 -13.19 -2.79
CA SER A 84 5.01 -14.56 -3.28
C SER A 84 4.19 -15.43 -2.33
N TRP A 85 4.36 -15.24 -1.02
CA TRP A 85 3.57 -15.96 -0.02
C TRP A 85 2.08 -15.59 -0.11
N TRP A 86 1.76 -14.30 -0.19
CA TRP A 86 0.39 -13.82 -0.36
C TRP A 86 -0.22 -14.23 -1.70
N ALA A 87 0.56 -14.30 -2.78
CA ALA A 87 0.08 -14.82 -4.06
C ALA A 87 -0.33 -16.30 -3.98
N ASN A 88 0.41 -17.12 -3.20
CA ASN A 88 0.16 -18.56 -3.10
C ASN A 88 -1.00 -18.92 -2.15
N TYR A 89 -1.09 -18.23 -1.00
CA TYR A 89 -2.00 -18.59 0.09
C TYR A 89 -3.15 -17.59 0.28
N GLY A 90 -3.01 -16.36 -0.21
CA GLY A 90 -3.99 -15.28 -0.02
C GLY A 90 -5.32 -15.49 -0.75
N LYS A 91 -5.40 -16.41 -1.72
CA LYS A 91 -6.65 -16.73 -2.45
C LYS A 91 -7.81 -17.17 -1.57
N HIS A 92 -7.54 -17.61 -0.34
CA HIS A 92 -8.54 -18.03 0.62
C HIS A 92 -9.12 -16.88 1.46
N VAL A 93 -8.54 -15.68 1.35
CA VAL A 93 -8.95 -14.44 2.03
C VAL A 93 -8.88 -13.26 1.04
N PRO A 94 -9.76 -13.21 0.05
CA PRO A 94 -9.63 -12.30 -1.08
C PRO A 94 -9.68 -10.81 -0.69
N ALA A 95 -10.49 -10.42 0.31
CA ALA A 95 -10.57 -9.03 0.74
C ALA A 95 -9.25 -8.58 1.38
N ILE A 96 -8.71 -9.40 2.30
CA ILE A 96 -7.42 -9.10 2.95
C ILE A 96 -6.25 -9.22 1.98
N ALA A 97 -6.24 -10.22 1.09
CA ALA A 97 -5.15 -10.40 0.12
C ALA A 97 -5.01 -9.19 -0.80
N THR A 98 -6.13 -8.58 -1.23
CA THR A 98 -6.13 -7.37 -2.07
C THR A 98 -5.51 -6.19 -1.33
N ILE A 99 -5.88 -5.99 -0.07
CA ILE A 99 -5.30 -4.96 0.80
C ILE A 99 -3.80 -5.19 0.97
N VAL A 100 -3.39 -6.42 1.27
CA VAL A 100 -1.99 -6.74 1.53
C VAL A 100 -1.11 -6.58 0.29
N GLN A 101 -1.59 -6.96 -0.89
CA GLN A 101 -0.85 -6.73 -2.14
C GLN A 101 -0.59 -5.24 -2.38
N ARG A 102 -1.58 -4.38 -2.10
CA ARG A 102 -1.41 -2.93 -2.21
C ARG A 102 -0.44 -2.39 -1.17
N VAL A 103 -0.53 -2.83 0.08
CA VAL A 103 0.42 -2.46 1.14
C VAL A 103 1.84 -2.87 0.78
N LEU A 104 2.05 -4.10 0.29
CA LEU A 104 3.36 -4.60 -0.13
C LEU A 104 3.91 -3.89 -1.37
N SER A 105 3.04 -3.32 -2.20
CA SER A 105 3.44 -2.50 -3.35
C SER A 105 3.83 -1.06 -2.95
N GLN A 106 3.47 -0.61 -1.75
CA GLN A 106 3.80 0.73 -1.29
C GLN A 106 5.28 0.78 -0.83
N PRO A 107 6.03 1.81 -1.24
CA PRO A 107 7.37 2.01 -0.72
C PRO A 107 7.30 2.26 0.79
N VAL A 108 7.90 1.38 1.58
CA VAL A 108 7.88 1.41 3.05
C VAL A 108 8.73 2.55 3.63
N TRP A 109 9.51 3.25 2.80
CA TRP A 109 10.47 4.24 3.26
C TRP A 109 9.94 5.66 3.12
N ALA A 110 9.81 6.36 4.25
CA ALA A 110 9.58 7.80 4.28
C ALA A 110 10.59 8.56 3.41
N SER A 111 11.85 8.10 3.36
CA SER A 111 12.89 8.68 2.50
C SER A 111 12.58 8.58 1.00
N ALA A 112 11.78 7.60 0.55
CA ALA A 112 11.32 7.55 -0.83
C ALA A 112 10.26 8.64 -1.08
N ALA A 113 9.33 8.86 -0.14
CA ALA A 113 8.36 9.94 -0.23
C ALA A 113 9.04 11.32 -0.15
N GLU A 114 9.99 11.51 0.76
CA GLU A 114 10.77 12.75 0.90
C GLU A 114 11.55 13.09 -0.37
N ARG A 115 12.14 12.09 -1.05
CA ARG A 115 12.76 12.30 -2.37
C ARG A 115 11.73 12.80 -3.38
N ASN A 116 10.58 12.14 -3.50
CA ASN A 116 9.53 12.55 -4.43
C ASN A 116 9.05 13.99 -4.15
N TRP A 117 8.87 14.35 -2.87
CA TRP A 117 8.50 15.70 -2.47
C TRP A 117 9.60 16.73 -2.72
N SER A 118 10.87 16.36 -2.56
CA SER A 118 12.00 17.23 -2.90
C SER A 118 12.05 17.53 -4.40
N ILE A 119 11.88 16.51 -5.26
CA ILE A 119 11.80 16.69 -6.71
C ILE A 119 10.58 17.55 -7.09
N TYR A 120 9.42 17.29 -6.47
CA TYR A 120 8.23 18.11 -6.67
C TYR A 120 8.50 19.58 -6.36
N GLY A 121 9.14 19.83 -5.21
CA GLY A 121 9.61 21.15 -4.81
C GLY A 121 10.51 21.75 -5.89
N GLN A 122 11.56 21.05 -6.33
CA GLN A 122 12.47 21.55 -7.36
C GLN A 122 11.75 21.94 -8.66
N ILE A 123 10.79 21.14 -9.14
CA ILE A 123 10.03 21.43 -10.37
C ILE A 123 9.15 22.69 -10.20
N LYS A 124 8.70 22.99 -8.98
CA LYS A 124 7.85 24.14 -8.65
C LYS A 124 8.62 25.39 -8.24
N PHE A 125 9.76 25.24 -7.57
CA PHE A 125 10.60 26.33 -7.06
C PHE A 125 11.47 26.97 -8.14
N ASP A 126 11.63 26.34 -9.31
CA ASP A 126 12.22 27.02 -10.46
C ASP A 126 11.23 28.11 -10.93
N ASP A 127 11.46 29.34 -10.42
CA ASP A 127 10.54 30.44 -10.10
C ASP A 127 9.64 31.02 -11.23
N ARG A 128 9.41 30.28 -12.32
CA ARG A 128 8.57 30.71 -13.46
C ARG A 128 7.63 29.63 -13.97
N ASN A 129 7.59 28.46 -13.33
CA ASN A 129 6.87 27.32 -13.86
C ASN A 129 5.40 27.31 -13.40
N ARG A 130 4.51 27.95 -14.16
CA ARG A 130 3.04 27.89 -13.95
C ARG A 130 2.45 26.53 -14.36
N LEU A 131 3.17 25.43 -14.13
CA LEU A 131 2.63 24.09 -14.39
C LEU A 131 1.47 23.84 -13.44
N GLY A 132 0.39 23.29 -13.96
CA GLY A 132 -0.68 22.72 -13.14
C GLY A 132 -0.15 21.57 -12.29
N HIS A 133 -0.79 21.31 -11.14
CA HIS A 133 -0.43 20.18 -10.28
C HIS A 133 -0.40 18.85 -11.03
N GLU A 134 -1.38 18.61 -11.92
CA GLU A 134 -1.46 17.40 -12.73
C GLU A 134 -0.23 17.16 -13.63
N VAL A 135 0.38 18.24 -14.14
CA VAL A 135 1.59 18.13 -14.98
C VAL A 135 2.81 17.86 -14.11
N THR A 136 2.91 18.54 -12.97
CA THR A 136 4.00 18.32 -12.01
C THR A 136 3.97 16.90 -11.47
N ASP A 137 2.80 16.35 -11.14
CA ASP A 137 2.65 14.96 -10.66
C ASP A 137 3.18 13.95 -11.69
N LYS A 138 2.83 14.14 -12.98
CA LYS A 138 3.34 13.32 -14.08
C LYS A 138 4.86 13.42 -14.23
N LEU A 139 5.43 14.62 -14.08
CA LEU A 139 6.87 14.82 -14.17
C LEU A 139 7.62 14.12 -13.03
N VAL A 140 7.12 14.23 -11.79
CA VAL A 140 7.70 13.51 -10.65
C VAL A 140 7.62 11.99 -10.87
N TYR A 141 6.48 11.50 -11.35
CA TYR A 141 6.32 10.08 -11.67
C TYR A 141 7.31 9.60 -12.73
N CYS A 142 7.44 10.33 -13.85
CA CYS A 142 8.40 10.02 -14.89
C CYS A 142 9.84 10.04 -14.36
N HIS A 143 10.20 11.07 -13.59
CA HIS A 143 11.53 11.19 -12.99
C HIS A 143 11.89 9.98 -12.13
N GLU A 144 11.03 9.60 -11.18
CA GLU A 144 11.30 8.46 -10.29
C GLU A 144 11.26 7.13 -11.02
N THR A 145 10.39 6.97 -12.02
CA THR A 145 10.31 5.74 -12.83
C THR A 145 11.60 5.54 -13.63
N ILE A 146 12.11 6.60 -14.26
CA ILE A 146 13.38 6.58 -14.99
C ILE A 146 14.52 6.26 -14.01
N HIS A 147 14.60 6.96 -12.88
CA HIS A 147 15.64 6.76 -11.88
C HIS A 147 15.66 5.32 -11.31
N LEU A 148 14.47 4.78 -11.02
CA LEU A 148 14.34 3.40 -10.56
C LEU A 148 14.78 2.42 -11.65
N ARG A 149 14.37 2.63 -12.90
CA ARG A 149 14.76 1.79 -14.03
C ARG A 149 16.28 1.78 -14.23
N GLU A 150 16.94 2.94 -14.17
CA GLU A 150 18.39 3.03 -14.28
C GLU A 150 19.11 2.27 -13.15
N LYS A 151 18.60 2.36 -11.91
CA LYS A 151 19.15 1.60 -10.78
C LYS A 151 19.01 0.10 -11.00
N LEU A 152 17.84 -0.34 -11.49
CA LEU A 152 17.58 -1.74 -11.77
C LEU A 152 18.44 -2.26 -12.93
N GLN A 153 18.67 -1.46 -13.98
CA GLN A 153 19.60 -1.77 -15.07
C GLN A 153 21.04 -1.87 -14.57
N LYS A 154 21.51 -0.90 -13.77
CA LYS A 154 22.86 -0.93 -13.16
C LYS A 154 23.06 -2.14 -12.25
N ALA A 155 22.02 -2.59 -11.57
CA ALA A 155 22.03 -3.78 -10.73
C ALA A 155 21.80 -5.09 -11.51
N GLY A 156 21.58 -5.03 -12.83
CA GLY A 156 21.39 -6.21 -13.68
C GLY A 156 20.03 -6.89 -13.59
N TYR A 157 19.02 -6.23 -12.99
CA TYR A 157 17.66 -6.79 -12.86
C TYR A 157 16.81 -6.61 -14.13
N ILE A 158 17.16 -5.65 -14.98
CA ILE A 158 16.47 -5.34 -16.23
C ILE A 158 17.52 -5.21 -17.33
N ASN A 159 17.34 -5.95 -18.42
CA ASN A 159 18.16 -5.85 -19.64
C ASN A 159 17.71 -4.69 -20.52
#